data_AF-A0A136KV12-F1
#
_entry.id   AF-A0A136KV12-F1
#
_cell.length_a   1.000
_cell.length_b   1.000
_cell.length_c   1.000
_cell.angle_alpha   90.00
_cell.angle_beta   90.00
_cell.angle_gamma   90.00
#
_symmetry.space_group_name_H-M   'P 1'
#
loop_
_entity.id
_entity.type
_entity.pdbx_description
1 polymer ?
#
loop_
_entity_poly.entity_id
_entity_poly.type
_entity_poly.pdbx_seq_one_letter_code
_entity_poly.pdbx_strand_id
1 'polypeptide(L)'
;MTQIENGRTVFTEDGQRFEGDFIVAGIGAFPRTELAKASGLSVRKGVLASAQLHTEDLDVFVAGDAVEFPDSNLGDLYRAEHHLHAKATAEHAGAGWRVKSPSFANLRCSFPMWATCP
;
A
#
# COMPACT_ATOMS: atom_id res chain seq x y z
N MET A 1 15.05 1.62 -22.00
CA MET A 1 15.32 1.52 -20.56
C MET A 1 16.09 2.77 -20.14
N THR A 2 15.56 3.57 -19.20
CA THR A 2 16.31 4.69 -18.62
C THR A 2 17.48 4.17 -17.78
N GLN A 3 18.69 4.66 -18.02
CA GLN A 3 19.91 4.22 -17.35
C GLN A 3 20.56 5.37 -16.58
N ILE A 4 21.17 5.07 -15.44
CA ILE A 4 21.94 6.02 -14.64
C ILE A 4 23.40 5.56 -14.61
N GLU A 5 24.31 6.40 -15.10
CA GLU A 5 25.76 6.15 -15.07
C GLU A 5 26.45 7.07 -14.06
N ASN A 6 27.38 6.48 -13.29
CA ASN A 6 28.24 7.18 -12.34
C ASN A 6 27.51 8.11 -11.33
N GLY A 7 26.21 7.90 -11.14
CA GLY A 7 25.34 8.74 -10.30
C GLY A 7 25.13 10.17 -10.80
N ARG A 8 25.53 10.48 -12.04
CA ARG A 8 25.56 11.86 -12.58
C ARG A 8 24.96 12.00 -13.97
N THR A 9 24.87 10.91 -14.72
CA THR A 9 24.31 10.95 -16.07
C THR A 9 23.06 10.08 -16.14
N VAL A 10 22.00 10.61 -16.72
CA VAL A 10 20.79 9.86 -17.07
C VAL A 10 20.71 9.72 -18.59
N PHE A 11 20.52 8.49 -19.07
CA PHE A 11 20.15 8.20 -20.45
C PHE A 11 18.68 7.82 -20.50
N THR A 12 17.89 8.52 -21.28
CA THR A 12 16.47 8.20 -21.48
C THR A 12 16.29 7.18 -22.59
N GLU A 13 15.09 6.59 -22.68
CA GLU A 13 14.81 5.55 -23.68
C GLU A 13 14.86 6.07 -25.12
N ASP A 14 14.61 7.36 -25.33
CA ASP A 14 14.72 8.05 -26.61
C ASP A 14 16.16 8.50 -26.92
N GLY A 15 17.14 8.09 -26.11
CA GLY A 15 18.57 8.30 -26.34
C GLY A 15 19.10 9.66 -25.90
N GLN A 16 18.30 10.46 -25.19
CA GLN A 16 18.77 11.74 -24.64
C GLN A 16 19.69 11.50 -23.44
N ARG A 17 20.70 12.37 -23.31
CA ARG A 17 21.66 12.36 -22.22
C ARG A 17 21.46 13.62 -21.37
N PHE A 18 21.28 13.43 -20.08
CA PHE A 18 21.22 14.51 -19.09
C PHE A 18 22.34 14.35 -18.08
N GLU A 19 23.02 15.44 -17.73
CA GLU A 19 24.10 15.45 -16.75
C GLU A 19 23.73 16.39 -15.59
N GLY A 20 23.99 15.95 -14.37
CA GLY A 20 23.73 16.71 -13.16
C GLY A 20 24.62 16.30 -12.01
N ASP A 21 24.78 17.21 -11.05
CA ASP A 21 25.57 16.95 -9.83
C ASP A 21 24.87 15.95 -8.89
N PHE A 22 23.54 15.89 -8.97
CA PHE A 22 22.69 15.00 -8.20
C PHE A 22 21.55 14.45 -9.07
N ILE A 23 21.19 13.18 -8.83
CA ILE A 23 20.05 12.51 -9.46
C ILE A 23 19.10 12.04 -8.36
N VAL A 24 17.82 12.35 -8.48
CA VAL A 24 16.74 11.86 -7.62
C VAL A 24 15.81 10.98 -8.45
N ALA A 25 15.63 9.72 -8.04
CA ALA A 25 14.79 8.75 -8.73
C ALA A 25 13.55 8.41 -7.90
N GLY A 26 12.36 8.82 -8.37
CA GLY A 26 11.06 8.50 -7.79
C GLY A 26 10.25 7.58 -8.70
N ILE A 27 10.68 6.32 -8.83
CA ILE A 27 10.13 5.36 -9.82
C ILE A 27 9.12 4.36 -9.22
N GLY A 28 8.52 4.73 -8.10
CA GLY A 28 7.58 3.89 -7.35
C GLY A 28 8.21 3.16 -6.18
N ALA A 29 7.36 2.53 -5.37
CA ALA A 29 7.74 1.74 -4.21
C ALA A 29 7.19 0.31 -4.34
N PHE A 30 7.85 -0.64 -3.67
CA PHE A 30 7.37 -2.00 -3.52
C PHE A 30 7.17 -2.29 -2.03
N PRO A 31 6.03 -2.88 -1.63
CA PRO A 31 5.81 -3.22 -0.23
C PRO A 31 6.77 -4.33 0.20
N ARG A 32 7.32 -4.19 1.41
CA ARG A 32 8.20 -5.17 2.03
C ARG A 32 7.38 -6.36 2.53
N THR A 33 7.33 -7.42 1.74
CA THR A 33 6.49 -8.61 1.96
C THR A 33 7.30 -9.87 2.28
N GLU A 34 8.62 -9.74 2.38
CA GLU A 34 9.55 -10.85 2.54
C GLU A 34 9.30 -11.62 3.84
N LEU A 35 9.04 -10.89 4.94
CA LEU A 35 8.73 -11.48 6.24
C LEU A 35 7.41 -12.27 6.22
N ALA A 36 6.38 -11.69 5.62
CA ALA A 36 5.06 -12.33 5.51
C ALA A 36 5.16 -13.62 4.70
N LYS A 37 5.84 -13.57 3.56
CA LYS A 37 6.09 -14.73 2.71
C LYS A 37 6.89 -15.82 3.42
N ALA A 38 7.95 -15.44 4.15
CA ALA A 38 8.76 -16.38 4.93
C ALA A 38 7.97 -17.03 6.08
N SER A 39 6.93 -16.36 6.58
CA SER A 39 6.03 -16.86 7.63
C SER A 39 4.88 -17.71 7.07
N GLY A 40 4.84 -17.95 5.76
CA GLY A 40 3.80 -18.75 5.10
C GLY A 40 2.50 -17.99 4.79
N LEU A 41 2.48 -16.66 4.97
CA LEU A 41 1.31 -15.84 4.67
C LEU A 41 1.16 -15.60 3.17
N SER A 42 -0.08 -15.51 2.73
CA SER A 42 -0.45 -15.23 1.35
C SER A 42 -0.06 -13.80 0.93
N VAL A 43 0.67 -13.67 -0.19
CA VAL A 43 1.21 -12.40 -0.72
C VAL A 43 0.97 -12.32 -2.23
N ARG A 44 0.56 -11.14 -2.72
CA ARG A 44 0.43 -10.80 -4.15
C ARG A 44 1.14 -9.48 -4.46
N LYS A 45 0.41 -8.36 -4.57
CA LYS A 45 0.98 -7.01 -4.67
C LYS A 45 1.23 -6.41 -3.29
N GLY A 46 0.58 -6.95 -2.26
CA GLY A 46 0.85 -6.76 -0.84
C GLY A 46 0.59 -8.05 -0.08
N VAL A 47 0.58 -8.00 1.26
CA VAL A 47 0.12 -9.12 2.10
C VAL A 47 -1.40 -9.18 2.03
N LEU A 48 -1.92 -10.35 1.67
CA LEU A 48 -3.35 -10.56 1.53
C LEU A 48 -4.01 -10.58 2.90
N ALA A 49 -5.08 -9.80 3.03
CA ALA A 49 -5.89 -9.74 4.23
C ALA A 49 -7.38 -9.82 3.89
N SER A 50 -8.17 -10.23 4.87
CA SER A 50 -9.62 -10.16 4.81
C SER A 50 -10.10 -8.72 4.78
N ALA A 51 -11.41 -8.53 4.57
CA ALA A 51 -12.01 -7.22 4.68
C ALA A 51 -11.87 -6.63 6.10
N GLN A 52 -11.57 -7.43 7.13
CA GLN A 52 -11.30 -7.00 8.51
C GLN A 52 -9.81 -6.78 8.79
N LEU A 53 -8.96 -6.86 7.76
CA LEU A 53 -7.51 -6.65 7.80
C LEU A 53 -6.71 -7.69 8.60
N HIS A 54 -7.27 -8.88 8.85
CA HIS A 54 -6.51 -10.02 9.35
C HIS A 54 -6.12 -10.96 8.21
N THR A 55 -5.04 -11.72 8.39
CA THR A 55 -4.60 -12.73 7.44
C THR A 55 -5.37 -14.04 7.61
N GLU A 56 -4.89 -15.13 7.00
CA GLU A 56 -5.38 -16.49 7.26
C GLU A 56 -5.14 -16.92 8.71
N ASP A 57 -4.07 -16.42 9.34
CA ASP A 57 -3.89 -16.45 10.78
C ASP A 57 -4.68 -15.29 11.42
N LEU A 58 -5.66 -15.63 12.26
CA LEU A 58 -6.57 -14.66 12.89
C LEU A 58 -5.88 -13.80 13.95
N ASP A 59 -4.68 -14.20 14.40
CA ASP A 59 -3.85 -13.43 15.31
C ASP A 59 -2.79 -12.60 14.55
N VAL A 60 -2.91 -12.47 13.23
CA VAL A 60 -1.99 -11.65 12.42
C VAL A 60 -2.79 -10.66 11.57
N PHE A 61 -2.47 -9.37 11.75
CA PHE A 61 -3.12 -8.26 11.04
C PHE A 61 -2.13 -7.50 10.17
N VAL A 62 -2.64 -6.88 9.11
CA VAL A 62 -1.86 -6.08 8.15
C VAL A 62 -2.50 -4.71 7.99
N ALA A 63 -1.68 -3.67 7.95
CA ALA A 63 -2.12 -2.30 7.73
C ALA A 63 -1.09 -1.53 6.90
N GLY A 64 -1.43 -0.32 6.45
CA GLY A 64 -0.54 0.52 5.66
C GLY A 64 -0.39 0.05 4.22
N ASP A 65 0.65 0.54 3.56
CA ASP A 65 0.88 0.30 2.12
C ASP A 65 1.13 -1.19 1.78
N ALA A 66 1.37 -2.01 2.80
CA ALA A 66 1.58 -3.45 2.67
C ALA A 66 0.27 -4.23 2.57
N VAL A 67 -0.88 -3.69 2.98
CA VAL A 67 -2.14 -4.45 2.99
C VAL A 67 -2.79 -4.50 1.62
N GLU A 68 -3.21 -5.70 1.23
CA GLU A 68 -4.02 -5.93 0.05
C GLU A 68 -5.29 -6.69 0.46
N PHE A 69 -6.44 -6.03 0.34
CA PHE A 69 -7.71 -6.51 0.89
C PHE A 69 -8.84 -6.33 -0.11
N PRO A 70 -9.94 -7.10 -0.03
CA PRO A 70 -11.08 -6.95 -0.93
C PRO A 70 -11.80 -5.62 -0.66
N ASP A 71 -11.88 -4.76 -1.67
CA ASP A 71 -12.67 -3.53 -1.60
C ASP A 71 -14.04 -3.74 -2.25
N SER A 72 -15.11 -3.52 -1.50
CA SER A 72 -16.47 -3.78 -1.96
C SER A 72 -16.95 -2.81 -3.04
N ASN A 73 -16.35 -1.63 -3.16
CA ASN A 73 -16.72 -0.64 -4.17
C ASN A 73 -16.05 -0.94 -5.52
N LEU A 74 -14.81 -1.45 -5.47
CA LEU A 74 -14.03 -1.83 -6.65
C LEU A 74 -14.33 -3.25 -7.13
N GLY A 75 -14.83 -4.13 -6.25
CA GLY A 75 -15.12 -5.53 -6.56
C GLY A 75 -13.87 -6.39 -6.78
N ASP A 76 -12.70 -5.91 -6.36
CA ASP A 76 -11.41 -6.59 -6.48
C ASP A 76 -10.53 -6.28 -5.24
N LEU A 77 -9.40 -6.96 -5.15
CA LEU A 77 -8.35 -6.70 -4.19
C LEU A 77 -7.69 -5.35 -4.46
N TYR A 78 -7.61 -4.53 -3.40
CA TYR A 78 -7.12 -3.18 -3.44
C TYR A 78 -5.93 -2.98 -2.49
N ARG A 79 -4.99 -2.12 -2.92
CA ARG A 79 -3.84 -1.65 -2.16
C ARG A 79 -3.61 -0.18 -2.48
N ALA A 80 -3.38 0.64 -1.46
CA ALA A 80 -3.16 2.08 -1.61
C ALA A 80 -1.85 2.52 -0.95
N GLU A 81 -1.18 3.46 -1.60
CA GLU A 81 0.06 4.10 -1.12
C GLU A 81 -0.27 5.54 -0.71
N HIS A 82 -1.09 5.68 0.33
CA HIS A 82 -1.57 6.99 0.78
C HIS A 82 -1.60 7.06 2.31
N HIS A 83 -1.12 8.18 2.86
CA HIS A 83 -1.00 8.36 4.30
C HIS A 83 -2.32 8.16 5.08
N LEU A 84 -3.46 8.64 4.55
CA LEU A 84 -4.77 8.44 5.20
C LEU A 84 -5.20 6.98 5.16
N HIS A 85 -4.88 6.27 4.08
CA HIS A 85 -5.16 4.83 3.99
C HIS A 85 -4.36 4.09 5.06
N ALA A 86 -3.08 4.42 5.23
CA ALA A 86 -2.25 3.84 6.26
C ALA A 86 -2.76 4.11 7.67
N LYS A 87 -3.20 5.34 7.96
CA LYS A 87 -3.81 5.68 9.25
C LYS A 87 -5.10 4.91 9.49
N ALA A 88 -6.02 4.92 8.53
CA ALA A 88 -7.33 4.28 8.68
C ALA A 88 -7.20 2.75 8.85
N THR A 89 -6.35 2.10 8.07
CA THR A 89 -6.10 0.66 8.20
C THR A 89 -5.43 0.31 9.52
N ALA A 90 -4.52 1.13 10.02
CA ALA A 90 -3.88 0.91 11.32
C ALA A 90 -4.88 1.03 12.48
N GLU A 91 -5.74 2.06 12.47
CA GLU A 91 -6.80 2.22 13.47
C GLU A 91 -7.76 1.03 13.44
N HIS A 92 -8.13 0.57 12.25
CA HIS A 92 -9.03 -0.56 12.09
C HIS A 92 -8.41 -1.89 12.53
N ALA A 93 -7.19 -2.21 12.08
CA ALA A 93 -6.47 -3.41 12.49
C ALA A 93 -6.27 -3.44 14.01
N GLY A 94 -5.92 -2.29 14.61
CA GLY A 94 -5.78 -2.15 16.07
C GLY A 94 -7.10 -2.28 16.82
N ALA A 95 -8.23 -1.91 16.23
CA ALA A 95 -9.55 -2.18 16.79
C ALA A 95 -9.89 -3.69 16.70
N GLY A 96 -9.66 -4.30 15.53
CA GLY A 96 -9.90 -5.72 15.26
C GLY A 96 -9.12 -6.67 16.16
N TRP A 97 -7.88 -6.31 16.50
CA TRP A 97 -7.08 -7.01 17.49
C TRP A 97 -7.74 -7.05 18.88
N ARG A 98 -8.36 -5.94 19.30
CA ARG A 98 -8.99 -5.83 20.63
C ARG A 98 -10.35 -6.50 20.71
N VAL A 99 -11.14 -6.37 19.65
CA VAL A 99 -12.50 -6.89 19.54
C VAL A 99 -12.70 -7.19 18.06
N LYS A 100 -13.09 -8.43 17.69
CA LYS A 100 -13.35 -8.81 16.28
C LYS A 100 -14.19 -7.73 15.60
N SER A 101 -13.57 -6.94 14.73
CA SER A 101 -14.14 -5.71 14.17
C SER A 101 -15.02 -6.01 12.95
N PRO A 102 -15.98 -5.14 12.62
CA PRO A 102 -16.70 -5.22 11.35
C PRO A 102 -15.74 -5.03 10.16
N SER A 103 -16.20 -5.29 8.95
CA SER A 103 -15.40 -5.13 7.72
C SER A 103 -14.90 -3.68 7.52
N PHE A 104 -13.60 -3.52 7.23
CA PHE A 104 -12.96 -2.29 6.76
C PHE A 104 -13.54 -1.81 5.43
N ALA A 105 -13.93 -2.72 4.53
CA ALA A 105 -14.55 -2.35 3.24
C ALA A 105 -15.87 -1.55 3.42
N ASN A 106 -16.54 -1.73 4.56
CA ASN A 106 -17.76 -1.00 4.92
C ASN A 106 -17.51 0.26 5.75
N LEU A 107 -16.27 0.50 6.19
CA LEU A 107 -15.90 1.80 6.73
C LEU A 107 -15.82 2.75 5.56
N ARG A 108 -16.96 3.41 5.29
CA ARG A 108 -17.04 4.54 4.39
C ARG A 108 -15.78 5.37 4.60
N CYS A 109 -15.05 5.60 3.52
CA CYS A 109 -14.09 6.68 3.42
C CYS A 109 -14.88 7.95 3.75
N SER A 110 -14.99 8.22 5.04
CA SER A 110 -15.83 9.28 5.60
C SER A 110 -14.94 10.49 5.60
N PHE A 111 -14.55 10.91 4.41
CA PHE A 111 -13.85 12.16 4.26
C PHE A 111 -14.37 12.92 3.04
N PRO A 112 -14.82 14.17 3.24
CA PRO A 112 -15.06 15.08 2.14
C PRO A 112 -13.69 15.38 1.55
N MET A 113 -13.48 14.89 0.33
CA MET A 113 -12.46 15.43 -0.56
C MET A 113 -12.79 16.93 -0.64
N TRP A 114 -12.00 17.79 0.02
CA TRP A 114 -12.25 19.22 0.29
C TRP A 114 -13.60 19.56 0.98
N ALA A 115 -13.58 20.20 2.15
CA ALA A 115 -14.81 20.55 2.86
C ALA A 115 -15.74 21.44 2.02
N THR A 116 -16.97 20.98 1.72
CA THR A 116 -18.21 21.76 1.88
C THR A 116 -19.44 20.85 1.94
N CYS A 117 -20.30 21.19 2.90
CA CYS A 117 -21.67 20.71 3.11
C CYS A 117 -22.55 21.02 1.90
N PRO A 118 -23.57 20.18 1.62
CA PRO A 118 -24.95 20.67 1.57
C PRO A 118 -25.78 20.20 2.77
#